data_AF-L8LP83-F1
#
_entry.id   AF-L8LP83-F1
#
_cell.length_a   1.000
_cell.length_b   1.000
_cell.length_c   1.000
_cell.angle_alpha   90.00
_cell.angle_beta   90.00
_cell.angle_gamma   90.00
#
_symmetry.space_group_name_H-M   'P 1'
#
loop_
_entity.id
_entity.type
_entity.pdbx_description
1 polymer ?
#
loop_
_entity_poly.entity_id
_entity_poly.type
_entity_poly.pdbx_seq_one_letter_code
_entity_poly.pdbx_strand_id
1 'polypeptide(L)'
;MFETQFTQPNVELWQQLLSHRQKFLTQSGDRLSILKEALHNPSERVTALQLCLYLTEAERQTLFDELVRLASVGHSDIELVRQTILSLPHSWLSTHIEAVAESLLEEGTDEEYRRLLELYINIDNHLAKRLIKRALQHQDPEIQEVGEDFEKHYNFNAQDGKY
;
A
#
# COMPACT_ATOMS: atom_id res chain seq x y z
N MET A 1 -0.42 1.19 -42.23
CA MET A 1 -0.50 2.48 -41.50
C MET A 1 -1.71 2.38 -40.61
N PHE A 2 -1.54 2.13 -39.32
CA PHE A 2 -2.65 2.16 -38.36
C PHE A 2 -2.67 3.56 -37.75
N GLU A 3 -3.65 4.37 -38.14
CA GLU A 3 -3.94 5.64 -37.48
C GLU A 3 -4.57 5.33 -36.13
N THR A 4 -3.81 5.54 -35.05
CA THR A 4 -4.34 5.54 -33.69
C THR A 4 -5.24 6.77 -33.55
N GLN A 5 -6.55 6.60 -33.73
CA GLN A 5 -7.52 7.62 -33.37
C GLN A 5 -7.46 7.84 -31.86
N PHE A 6 -6.80 8.93 -31.46
CA PHE A 6 -6.95 9.47 -30.11
C PHE A 6 -8.41 9.92 -29.96
N THR A 7 -9.22 9.12 -29.28
CA THR A 7 -10.58 9.50 -28.89
C THR A 7 -10.48 10.70 -27.95
N GLN A 8 -11.15 11.79 -28.31
CA GLN A 8 -11.24 12.96 -27.44
C GLN A 8 -11.89 12.55 -26.11
N PRO A 9 -11.42 13.05 -24.96
CA PRO A 9 -12.01 12.72 -23.67
C PRO A 9 -13.47 13.18 -23.64
N ASN A 10 -14.39 12.23 -23.42
CA ASN A 10 -15.81 12.52 -23.27
C ASN A 10 -16.04 13.22 -21.91
N VAL A 11 -16.11 14.55 -21.95
CA VAL A 11 -16.29 15.41 -20.77
C VAL A 11 -17.55 15.04 -19.98
N GLU A 12 -18.63 14.65 -20.66
CA GLU A 12 -19.89 14.26 -20.02
C GLU A 12 -19.71 12.98 -19.20
N LEU A 13 -19.00 11.99 -19.76
CA LEU A 13 -18.71 10.74 -19.05
C LEU A 13 -17.87 10.99 -17.79
N TRP A 14 -16.88 11.88 -17.86
CA TRP A 14 -16.09 12.29 -16.71
C TRP A 14 -16.92 12.97 -15.62
N GLN A 15 -17.81 13.89 -16.01
CA GLN A 15 -18.71 14.55 -15.07
C GLN A 15 -19.68 13.58 -14.40
N GLN A 16 -20.23 12.63 -15.16
CA GLN A 16 -21.10 11.58 -14.62
C GLN A 16 -20.35 10.68 -13.63
N LEU A 17 -19.13 10.27 -13.95
CA LEU A 17 -18.29 9.47 -13.06
C LEU A 17 -18.02 10.22 -11.75
N LEU A 18 -17.63 11.49 -11.82
CA LEU A 18 -17.40 12.33 -10.63
C LEU A 18 -18.66 12.47 -9.77
N SER A 19 -19.82 12.69 -10.40
CA SER A 19 -21.11 12.77 -9.72
C SER A 19 -21.48 11.47 -9.00
N HIS A 20 -21.28 10.31 -9.64
CA HIS A 20 -21.54 9.02 -9.02
C HIS A 20 -20.59 8.72 -7.86
N ARG A 21 -19.29 9.04 -7.99
CA ARG A 21 -18.32 8.91 -6.90
C ARG A 21 -18.70 9.78 -5.72
N GLN A 22 -19.07 11.04 -5.95
CA GLN A 22 -19.51 11.94 -4.89
C GLN A 22 -20.76 11.42 -4.18
N LYS A 23 -21.76 10.94 -4.93
CA LYS A 23 -22.96 10.33 -4.33
C LYS A 23 -22.62 9.11 -3.48
N PHE A 24 -21.78 8.20 -3.99
CA PHE A 24 -21.32 7.05 -3.23
C PHE A 24 -20.63 7.47 -1.92
N LEU A 25 -19.68 8.40 -1.98
CA LEU A 25 -18.91 8.86 -0.83
C LEU A 25 -19.75 9.63 0.20
N THR A 26 -20.83 10.31 -0.21
CA THR A 26 -21.60 11.18 0.68
C THR A 26 -22.93 10.61 1.13
N GLN A 27 -23.51 9.66 0.37
CA GLN A 27 -24.88 9.18 0.58
C GLN A 27 -24.96 7.68 0.89
N SER A 28 -23.88 6.93 0.71
CA SER A 28 -23.85 5.52 1.12
C SER A 28 -23.55 5.41 2.61
N GLY A 29 -24.48 4.83 3.36
CA GLY A 29 -24.30 4.53 4.78
C GLY A 29 -23.29 3.42 5.07
N ASP A 30 -22.97 2.60 4.06
CA ASP A 30 -22.11 1.41 4.19
C ASP A 30 -20.88 1.44 3.27
N ARG A 31 -20.42 2.65 2.91
CA ARG A 31 -19.33 2.81 1.93
C ARG A 31 -18.04 2.09 2.34
N LEU A 32 -17.72 2.03 3.63
CA LEU A 32 -16.46 1.42 4.10
C LEU A 32 -16.49 -0.10 3.92
N SER A 33 -17.61 -0.76 4.20
CA SER A 33 -17.75 -2.20 3.97
C SER A 33 -17.69 -2.53 2.49
N ILE A 34 -18.37 -1.73 1.65
CA ILE A 34 -18.33 -1.89 0.19
C ILE A 34 -16.90 -1.72 -0.34
N LEU A 35 -16.17 -0.69 0.14
CA LEU A 35 -14.77 -0.50 -0.25
C LEU A 35 -13.89 -1.65 0.23
N LYS A 36 -14.12 -2.15 1.45
CA LYS A 36 -13.40 -3.28 2.01
C LYS A 36 -13.56 -4.54 1.15
N GLU A 37 -14.79 -4.88 0.77
CA GLU A 37 -15.07 -6.01 -0.12
C GLU A 37 -14.43 -5.81 -1.51
N ALA A 38 -14.55 -4.60 -2.06
CA ALA A 38 -13.99 -4.26 -3.36
C ALA A 38 -12.44 -4.32 -3.39
N LEU A 39 -11.75 -4.07 -2.27
CA LEU A 39 -10.30 -4.25 -2.16
C LEU A 39 -9.89 -5.72 -2.37
N HIS A 40 -10.74 -6.68 -2.00
CA HIS A 40 -10.48 -8.11 -2.18
C HIS A 40 -10.81 -8.60 -3.59
N ASN A 41 -11.55 -7.83 -4.39
CA ASN A 41 -11.92 -8.18 -5.76
C ASN A 41 -10.99 -7.49 -6.79
N PRO A 42 -10.11 -8.23 -7.52
CA PRO A 42 -9.17 -7.62 -8.46
C PRO A 42 -9.80 -6.73 -9.54
N SER A 43 -11.04 -7.01 -9.98
CA SER A 43 -11.71 -6.18 -10.99
C SER A 43 -12.21 -4.84 -10.46
N GLU A 44 -12.35 -4.70 -9.14
CA GLU A 44 -12.88 -3.52 -8.46
C GLU A 44 -11.81 -2.78 -7.63
N ARG A 45 -10.72 -3.49 -7.27
CA ARG A 45 -9.66 -3.01 -6.37
C ARG A 45 -9.10 -1.65 -6.76
N VAL A 46 -8.76 -1.45 -8.03
CA VAL A 46 -8.25 -0.16 -8.50
C VAL A 46 -9.25 0.98 -8.24
N THR A 47 -10.54 0.74 -8.48
CA THR A 47 -11.58 1.73 -8.21
C THR A 47 -11.73 1.98 -6.71
N ALA A 48 -11.68 0.93 -5.90
CA ALA A 48 -11.75 1.05 -4.44
C ALA A 48 -10.57 1.84 -3.88
N LEU A 49 -9.35 1.55 -4.32
CA LEU A 49 -8.14 2.27 -3.92
C LEU A 49 -8.18 3.75 -4.32
N GLN A 50 -8.65 4.06 -5.54
CA GLN A 50 -8.86 5.44 -5.96
C GLN A 50 -9.86 6.17 -5.07
N LEU A 51 -10.92 5.49 -4.63
CA LEU A 51 -11.92 6.05 -3.72
C LEU A 51 -11.38 6.24 -2.30
N CYS A 52 -10.47 5.38 -1.83
CA CYS A 52 -9.83 5.51 -0.53
C CYS A 52 -9.12 6.87 -0.36
N LEU A 53 -8.58 7.44 -1.44
CA LEU A 53 -7.90 8.74 -1.40
C LEU A 53 -8.84 9.92 -1.09
N TYR A 54 -10.15 9.75 -1.23
CA TYR A 54 -11.17 10.76 -0.89
C TYR A 54 -11.77 10.57 0.51
N LEU A 55 -11.44 9.48 1.19
CA LEU A 55 -11.89 9.24 2.56
C LEU A 55 -11.17 10.17 3.55
N THR A 56 -11.82 10.41 4.69
CA THR A 56 -11.13 11.03 5.83
C THR A 56 -10.00 10.14 6.34
N GLU A 57 -9.08 10.72 7.11
CA GLU A 57 -8.00 9.97 7.72
C GLU A 57 -8.51 8.79 8.59
N ALA A 58 -9.48 9.06 9.46
CA ALA A 58 -10.06 8.04 10.34
C ALA A 58 -10.69 6.89 9.54
N GLU A 59 -11.38 7.20 8.45
CA GLU A 59 -11.95 6.18 7.56
C GLU A 59 -10.87 5.37 6.85
N ARG A 60 -9.79 6.00 6.34
CA ARG A 60 -8.67 5.24 5.77
C ARG A 60 -8.00 4.33 6.79
N GLN A 61 -7.87 4.78 8.04
CA GLN A 61 -7.34 3.95 9.13
C GLN A 61 -8.20 2.69 9.36
N THR A 62 -9.52 2.75 9.17
CA THR A 62 -10.38 1.54 9.28
C THR A 62 -10.10 0.48 8.20
N LEU A 63 -9.51 0.87 7.07
CA LEU A 63 -9.14 -0.02 5.97
C LEU A 63 -7.67 -0.43 6.01
N PHE A 64 -6.90 0.07 6.99
CA PHE A 64 -5.45 -0.05 7.03
C PHE A 64 -4.97 -1.49 6.98
N ASP A 65 -5.58 -2.39 7.76
CA ASP A 65 -5.18 -3.79 7.82
C ASP A 65 -5.26 -4.46 6.45
N GLU A 66 -6.32 -4.18 5.68
CA GLU A 66 -6.48 -4.73 4.33
C GLU A 66 -5.46 -4.13 3.35
N LEU A 67 -5.15 -2.85 3.49
CA LEU A 67 -4.13 -2.21 2.67
C LEU A 67 -2.75 -2.82 2.94
N VAL A 68 -2.38 -3.08 4.20
CA VAL A 68 -1.10 -3.71 4.54
C VAL A 68 -1.03 -5.15 4.00
N ARG A 69 -2.11 -5.93 4.10
CA ARG A 69 -2.21 -7.27 3.47
C ARG A 69 -2.01 -7.22 1.96
N LEU A 70 -2.62 -6.25 1.28
CA LEU A 70 -2.40 -6.06 -0.16
C LEU A 70 -0.96 -5.61 -0.45
N ALA A 71 -0.35 -4.82 0.44
CA ALA A 71 1.02 -4.36 0.28
C ALA A 71 2.08 -5.43 0.55
N SER A 72 1.72 -6.58 1.12
CA SER A 72 2.65 -7.66 1.45
C SER A 72 2.89 -8.65 0.31
N VAL A 73 2.19 -8.55 -0.82
CA VAL A 73 2.34 -9.46 -1.95
C VAL A 73 2.47 -8.72 -3.28
N GLY A 74 3.07 -9.35 -4.28
CA GLY A 74 3.24 -8.80 -5.62
C GLY A 74 1.96 -8.84 -6.45
N HIS A 75 1.50 -7.68 -6.93
CA HIS A 75 0.40 -7.59 -7.90
C HIS A 75 0.43 -6.27 -8.68
N SER A 76 -0.37 -6.16 -9.74
CA SER A 76 -0.40 -4.97 -10.62
C SER A 76 -0.71 -3.66 -9.91
N ASP A 77 -1.46 -3.73 -8.81
CA ASP A 77 -1.99 -2.54 -8.13
C ASP A 77 -1.11 -2.07 -6.95
N ILE A 78 0.06 -2.67 -6.76
CA ILE A 78 0.88 -2.53 -5.54
C ILE A 78 1.29 -1.08 -5.25
N GLU A 79 1.63 -0.33 -6.29
CA GLU A 79 2.02 1.07 -6.16
C GLU A 79 0.85 1.95 -5.69
N LEU A 80 -0.37 1.67 -6.14
CA LEU A 80 -1.55 2.40 -5.70
C LEU A 80 -1.94 2.04 -4.25
N VAL A 81 -1.73 0.78 -3.84
CA VAL A 81 -1.88 0.36 -2.43
C VAL A 81 -0.89 1.12 -1.55
N ARG A 82 0.39 1.14 -1.93
CA ARG A 82 1.45 1.87 -1.20
C ARG A 82 1.15 3.36 -1.11
N GLN A 83 0.74 3.98 -2.21
CA GLN A 83 0.31 5.38 -2.21
C GLN A 83 -0.84 5.63 -1.24
N THR A 84 -1.81 4.71 -1.17
CA THR A 84 -2.95 4.82 -0.26
C THR A 84 -2.50 4.72 1.20
N ILE A 85 -1.60 3.79 1.52
CA ILE A 85 -0.99 3.66 2.85
C ILE A 85 -0.21 4.94 3.21
N LEU A 86 0.69 5.38 2.34
CA LEU A 86 1.56 6.56 2.55
C LEU A 86 0.77 7.89 2.61
N SER A 87 -0.52 7.89 2.28
CA SER A 87 -1.41 9.04 2.46
C SER A 87 -1.86 9.25 3.92
N LEU A 88 -1.64 8.28 4.80
CA LEU A 88 -1.85 8.39 6.24
C LEU A 88 -0.71 9.17 6.92
N PRO A 89 -0.92 9.77 8.09
CA PRO A 89 0.14 10.49 8.81
C PRO A 89 1.32 9.56 9.11
N HIS A 90 2.53 10.02 8.77
CA HIS A 90 3.76 9.26 9.00
C HIS A 90 3.91 8.82 10.46
N SER A 91 3.63 9.68 11.44
CA SER A 91 3.72 9.33 12.87
C SER A 91 2.77 8.21 13.27
N TRP A 92 1.60 8.14 12.63
CA TRP A 92 0.64 7.07 12.82
C TRP A 92 1.13 5.78 12.17
N LEU A 93 1.60 5.83 10.91
CA LEU A 93 2.16 4.67 10.21
C LEU A 93 3.31 4.03 10.99
N SER A 94 4.29 4.83 11.45
CA SER A 94 5.46 4.35 12.19
C SER A 94 5.12 3.60 13.49
N THR A 95 3.91 3.81 14.04
CA THR A 95 3.48 3.19 15.30
C THR A 95 2.49 2.04 15.12
N HIS A 96 1.87 1.90 13.94
CA HIS A 96 0.80 0.92 13.72
C HIS A 96 1.19 -0.20 12.74
N ILE A 97 2.08 0.05 11.78
CA ILE A 97 2.30 -0.90 10.69
C ILE A 97 2.88 -2.24 11.14
N GLU A 98 3.81 -2.25 12.08
CA GLU A 98 4.42 -3.50 12.56
C GLU A 98 3.40 -4.42 13.23
N ALA A 99 2.40 -3.86 13.94
CA ALA A 99 1.37 -4.66 14.59
C ALA A 99 0.53 -5.46 13.59
N VAL A 100 0.27 -4.89 12.41
CA VAL A 100 -0.46 -5.57 11.33
C VAL A 100 0.45 -6.53 10.57
N ALA A 101 1.66 -6.07 10.25
CA ALA A 101 2.64 -6.82 9.48
C ALA A 101 3.15 -8.08 10.20
N GLU A 102 3.14 -8.11 11.54
CA GLU A 102 3.68 -9.24 12.30
C GLU A 102 3.07 -10.58 11.88
N SER A 103 1.72 -10.66 11.83
CA SER A 103 1.05 -11.89 11.40
C SER A 103 1.39 -12.30 9.96
N LEU A 104 1.71 -11.35 9.09
CA LEU A 104 2.08 -11.60 7.69
C LEU A 104 3.53 -12.09 7.59
N LEU A 105 4.40 -11.66 8.51
CA LEU A 105 5.81 -12.06 8.56
C LEU A 105 6.02 -13.39 9.31
N GLU A 106 5.13 -13.75 10.24
CA GLU A 106 5.16 -15.04 10.95
C GLU A 106 4.84 -16.21 10.01
N GLU A 107 3.87 -16.02 9.10
CA GLU A 107 3.42 -17.05 8.14
C GLU A 107 3.95 -16.82 6.71
N GLY A 108 4.65 -15.70 6.48
CA GLY A 108 5.09 -15.27 5.15
C GLY A 108 6.40 -15.88 4.67
N THR A 109 6.70 -15.66 3.39
CA THR A 109 7.93 -16.08 2.73
C THR A 109 8.83 -14.87 2.46
N ASP A 110 9.89 -15.09 1.69
CA ASP A 110 10.72 -14.04 1.12
C ASP A 110 9.90 -12.92 0.42
N GLU A 111 8.74 -13.24 -0.15
CA GLU A 111 7.86 -12.28 -0.81
C GLU A 111 7.32 -11.24 0.19
N GLU A 112 6.68 -11.67 1.29
CA GLU A 112 6.16 -10.75 2.30
C GLU A 112 7.27 -9.87 2.90
N TYR A 113 8.42 -10.47 3.22
CA TYR A 113 9.58 -9.73 3.71
C TYR A 113 10.03 -8.67 2.70
N ARG A 114 10.17 -9.03 1.42
CA ARG A 114 10.61 -8.11 0.37
C ARG A 114 9.61 -6.98 0.15
N ARG A 115 8.32 -7.28 0.07
CA ARG A 115 7.26 -6.28 -0.20
C ARG A 115 7.06 -5.33 0.97
N LEU A 116 7.12 -5.83 2.20
CA LEU A 116 7.06 -5.01 3.41
C LEU A 116 8.33 -4.17 3.59
N LEU A 117 9.52 -4.67 3.23
CA LEU A 117 10.74 -3.86 3.23
C LEU A 117 10.68 -2.68 2.27
N GLU A 118 10.23 -2.92 1.04
CA GLU A 118 10.00 -1.84 0.05
C GLU A 118 9.03 -0.78 0.59
N LEU A 119 7.99 -1.18 1.33
CA LEU A 119 7.07 -0.24 1.97
C LEU A 119 7.72 0.48 3.16
N TYR A 120 8.40 -0.23 4.06
CA TYR A 120 9.01 0.32 5.26
C TYR A 120 10.06 1.37 4.95
N ILE A 121 10.81 1.18 3.86
CA ILE A 121 11.76 2.15 3.30
C ILE A 121 11.11 3.51 2.99
N ASN A 122 9.84 3.50 2.56
CA ASN A 122 9.10 4.72 2.26
C ASN A 122 8.38 5.31 3.48
N ILE A 123 8.32 4.56 4.60
CA ILE A 123 7.71 5.01 5.85
C ILE A 123 8.78 5.52 6.80
N ASP A 124 9.69 4.66 7.27
CA ASP A 124 10.64 5.00 8.32
C ASP A 124 11.88 4.09 8.25
N ASN A 125 13.06 4.70 8.22
CA ASN A 125 14.32 3.98 8.14
C ASN A 125 14.55 3.01 9.30
N HIS A 126 14.05 3.31 10.50
CA HIS A 126 14.17 2.42 11.64
C HIS A 126 13.26 1.18 11.51
N LEU A 127 12.09 1.30 10.87
CA LEU A 127 11.28 0.12 10.52
C LEU A 127 12.05 -0.79 9.58
N ALA A 128 12.58 -0.22 8.49
CA ALA A 128 13.37 -0.97 7.51
C ALA A 128 14.59 -1.67 8.15
N LYS A 129 15.36 -0.95 9.00
CA LYS A 129 16.49 -1.53 9.74
C LYS A 129 16.09 -2.75 10.58
N ARG A 130 14.97 -2.67 11.29
CA ARG A 130 14.49 -3.78 12.14
C ARG A 130 14.12 -5.00 11.30
N LEU A 131 13.40 -4.79 10.20
CA LEU A 131 12.98 -5.88 9.34
C LEU A 131 14.16 -6.51 8.56
N ILE A 132 15.14 -5.72 8.12
CA ILE A 132 16.39 -6.24 7.51
C ILE A 132 17.14 -7.11 8.52
N LYS A 133 17.32 -6.62 9.75
CA LYS A 133 17.96 -7.40 10.81
C LYS A 133 17.23 -8.70 11.11
N ARG A 134 15.88 -8.68 11.12
CA ARG A 134 15.05 -9.88 11.30
C ARG A 134 15.26 -10.86 10.15
N ALA A 135 15.23 -10.40 8.90
CA ALA A 135 15.42 -11.22 7.71
C ALA A 135 16.79 -11.92 7.71
N LEU A 136 17.87 -11.17 8.00
CA LEU A 136 19.24 -11.70 8.12
C LEU A 136 19.41 -12.78 9.20
N GLN A 137 18.53 -12.79 10.21
CA GLN A 137 18.55 -13.76 11.31
C GLN A 137 17.54 -14.90 11.13
N HIS A 138 16.77 -14.90 10.03
CA HIS A 138 15.75 -15.90 9.77
C HIS A 138 16.40 -17.27 9.49
N GLN A 139 15.69 -18.39 9.70
CA GLN A 139 16.23 -19.73 9.43
C GLN A 139 16.10 -20.13 7.96
N ASP A 140 15.15 -19.53 7.26
CA ASP A 140 14.92 -19.73 5.83
C ASP A 140 15.96 -18.97 5.00
N PRO A 141 16.76 -19.66 4.15
CA PRO A 141 17.74 -19.02 3.28
C PRO A 141 17.14 -17.99 2.30
N GLU A 142 15.91 -18.17 1.81
CA GLU A 142 15.30 -17.24 0.85
C GLU A 142 14.96 -15.89 1.54
N ILE A 143 14.49 -15.95 2.79
CA ILE A 143 14.28 -14.75 3.62
C ILE A 143 15.62 -14.11 4.01
N GLN A 144 16.65 -14.90 4.32
CA GLN A 144 18.00 -14.36 4.58
C GLN A 144 18.53 -13.60 3.37
N GLU A 145 18.36 -14.14 2.15
CA GLU A 145 18.77 -13.49 0.90
C GLU A 145 18.11 -12.12 0.72
N VAL A 146 16.81 -12.01 1.03
CA VAL A 146 16.11 -10.71 1.06
C VAL A 146 16.80 -9.75 2.05
N GLY A 147 17.13 -10.21 3.26
CA GLY A 147 17.86 -9.41 4.24
C GLY A 147 19.19 -8.89 3.69
N GLU A 148 19.97 -9.76 3.05
CA GLU A 148 21.26 -9.42 2.46
C GLU A 148 21.16 -8.44 1.28
N ASP A 149 20.18 -8.64 0.39
CA ASP A 149 19.91 -7.75 -0.74
C ASP A 149 19.70 -6.32 -0.25
N PHE A 150 18.80 -6.16 0.72
CA PHE A 150 18.47 -4.85 1.25
C PHE A 150 19.59 -4.27 2.11
N GLU A 151 20.34 -5.07 2.88
CA GLU A 151 21.52 -4.58 3.62
C GLU A 151 22.60 -4.03 2.67
N LYS A 152 22.87 -4.71 1.54
CA LYS A 152 23.85 -4.27 0.53
C LYS A 152 23.43 -2.99 -0.18
N HIS A 153 22.14 -2.86 -0.47
CA HIS A 153 21.63 -1.76 -1.31
C HIS A 153 21.11 -0.55 -0.52
N TYR A 154 20.85 -0.69 0.78
CA TYR A 154 20.21 0.35 1.58
C TYR A 154 21.19 0.96 2.60
N ASN A 155 21.90 2.01 2.17
CA ASN A 155 22.79 2.75 3.05
C ASN A 155 22.00 3.72 3.93
N PHE A 156 21.67 3.29 5.15
CA PHE A 156 20.84 4.06 6.08
C PHE A 156 21.44 5.40 6.55
N ASN A 157 22.67 5.72 6.16
CA ASN A 157 23.41 6.91 6.62
C ASN A 157 23.08 8.19 5.84
N ALA A 158 22.11 8.17 4.90
CA ALA A 158 21.85 9.30 4.00
C ALA A 158 20.66 10.21 4.39
N GLN A 159 19.88 9.87 5.43
CA GLN A 159 18.63 10.61 5.73
C GLN A 159 18.45 11.13 7.17
N ASP A 160 19.43 10.95 8.07
CA ASP A 160 19.39 11.55 9.43
C ASP A 160 19.62 13.09 9.45
N GLY A 161 19.43 13.77 8.32
CA GLY A 161 19.93 15.14 8.11
C GLY A 161 19.00 16.12 7.38
N LYS A 162 17.67 15.95 7.43
CA LYS A 162 16.75 17.00 6.95
C LYS A 162 15.55 17.19 7.89
N TYR A 163 15.72 18.10 8.83
CA TYR A 163 14.63 18.90 9.41
C TYR A 163 14.56 20.24 8.69
#